data_AF-A0AAD9GA55-F1
#
_entry.id   AF-A0AAD9GA55-F1
#
_cell.length_a   1.000
_cell.length_b   1.000
_cell.length_c   1.000
_cell.angle_alpha   90.00
_cell.angle_beta   90.00
_cell.angle_gamma   90.00
#
_symmetry.space_group_name_H-M   'P 1'
#
loop_
_entity.id
_entity.type
_entity.pdbx_description
1 polymer ?
#
loop_
_entity_poly.entity_id
_entity_poly.type
_entity_poly.pdbx_seq_one_letter_code
_entity_poly.pdbx_strand_id
1 'polypeptide(L)'
;MLTTQAKDDSYNCTSTTYECDKLAQDSPPRQHCIDATTAISIQDGGDLVDVEIPKKTKEVRSGKVTLKFLNGLRGVASLMVVHHHARYLQETTIAPSGVDIFFVLSAFLLTMINEAKISRLIQRKEGPRQWAITLLGYFIKRVLRVYPLFASVAFALTCMPEATRTHYYNLEHYHIQHWSLWDILTFKRRYYLFWTMPIEITYYFIIPVFLTGVCLLGRFKWVVIAPLYVWVYYEGGHTDRGGHGEFRPHLSTFVTGSLAGVVYLELKNWMKEHNFELRLWQLLLVRAVEILMVAFVLSDVTRGLFQTWFHGSFFPSKAVGVPSIGIPLSVVIIVEALLPSAISRFFEWNFLCYTGKISFSMYLLHPFVNFLPFLVELPRIDQFIVRIVLVYTLASVSYFLIENNCQRLAVALAKQLTQFSGSPATRVDLQPLASHA
;
A
#
# COMPACT_ATOMS: atom_id res chain seq x y z
N MET A 1 -37.30 46.76 -1.14
CA MET A 1 -37.80 48.15 -1.10
C MET A 1 -36.60 49.03 -0.77
N LEU A 2 -35.92 49.59 -1.78
CA LEU A 2 -36.03 51.02 -2.19
C LEU A 2 -35.70 51.93 -0.98
N THR A 3 -34.71 52.84 -0.97
CA THR A 3 -34.17 53.66 -2.07
C THR A 3 -33.01 54.55 -1.59
N THR A 4 -32.28 55.13 -2.57
CA THR A 4 -31.52 56.42 -2.60
C THR A 4 -30.14 56.50 -1.92
N GLN A 5 -29.09 57.10 -2.50
CA GLN A 5 -28.91 58.10 -3.57
C GLN A 5 -27.46 57.97 -4.15
N ALA A 6 -27.23 57.98 -5.47
CA ALA A 6 -26.69 59.10 -6.29
C ALA A 6 -25.22 59.50 -5.94
N LYS A 7 -24.26 59.73 -6.86
CA LYS A 7 -24.28 60.11 -8.28
C LYS A 7 -22.83 60.12 -8.82
N ASP A 8 -22.66 59.75 -10.10
CA ASP A 8 -21.88 60.45 -11.15
C ASP A 8 -20.36 60.64 -10.99
N ASP A 9 -19.48 60.58 -12.00
CA ASP A 9 -19.53 60.50 -13.48
C ASP A 9 -18.05 60.66 -13.94
N SER A 10 -17.54 60.38 -15.13
CA SER A 10 -17.97 59.75 -16.39
C SER A 10 -16.82 59.92 -17.43
N TYR A 11 -17.03 59.34 -18.63
CA TYR A 11 -16.37 59.53 -19.94
C TYR A 11 -15.19 58.58 -20.31
N ASN A 12 -15.37 57.61 -21.22
CA ASN A 12 -15.54 57.63 -22.71
C ASN A 12 -14.19 57.83 -23.45
N CYS A 13 -13.88 57.31 -24.64
CA CYS A 13 -14.38 56.28 -25.55
C CYS A 13 -13.37 56.21 -26.75
N THR A 14 -13.15 55.01 -27.32
CA THR A 14 -12.89 54.71 -28.76
C THR A 14 -11.77 55.34 -29.63
N SER A 15 -11.05 54.43 -30.33
CA SER A 15 -10.78 54.36 -31.79
C SER A 15 -9.33 54.55 -32.33
N THR A 16 -8.84 53.54 -33.08
CA THR A 16 -8.04 53.53 -34.36
C THR A 16 -6.81 54.46 -34.52
N THR A 17 -5.63 54.12 -35.08
CA THR A 17 -5.21 53.27 -36.23
C THR A 17 -3.65 53.28 -36.37
N TYR A 18 -3.07 52.21 -36.93
CA TYR A 18 -1.76 51.98 -37.65
C TYR A 18 -0.50 52.85 -37.41
N GLU A 19 0.69 52.25 -37.20
CA GLU A 19 1.70 51.90 -38.25
C GLU A 19 3.01 51.29 -37.64
N CYS A 20 3.72 50.50 -38.46
CA CYS A 20 4.82 49.54 -38.18
C CYS A 20 6.21 50.14 -37.85
N ASP A 21 7.04 49.42 -37.07
CA ASP A 21 8.22 48.67 -37.59
C ASP A 21 8.92 47.76 -36.53
N LYS A 22 9.10 46.48 -36.89
CA LYS A 22 10.23 45.50 -36.68
C LYS A 22 10.99 45.47 -35.32
N LEU A 23 11.36 44.33 -34.70
CA LEU A 23 11.61 42.93 -35.11
C LEU A 23 11.84 42.04 -33.85
N ALA A 24 11.53 40.74 -33.98
CA ALA A 24 12.13 39.55 -33.32
C ALA A 24 11.69 39.07 -31.90
N GLN A 25 10.77 38.10 -31.94
CA GLN A 25 10.84 36.73 -31.37
C GLN A 25 10.77 36.44 -29.84
N ASP A 26 9.66 35.77 -29.51
CA ASP A 26 9.50 34.55 -28.71
C ASP A 26 9.52 34.55 -27.16
N SER A 27 8.28 34.62 -26.64
CA SER A 27 7.64 33.69 -25.68
C SER A 27 7.86 33.83 -24.15
N PRO A 28 6.81 33.53 -23.33
CA PRO A 28 6.51 34.23 -22.07
C PRO A 28 6.92 33.46 -20.78
N PRO A 29 6.79 34.07 -19.58
CA PRO A 29 7.57 33.69 -18.40
C PRO A 29 6.91 32.60 -17.54
N ARG A 30 7.76 31.75 -16.95
CA ARG A 30 7.40 30.77 -15.91
C ARG A 30 7.17 31.47 -14.58
N GLN A 31 5.98 31.26 -14.02
CA GLN A 31 5.60 31.74 -12.70
C GLN A 31 6.15 30.79 -11.62
N HIS A 32 6.89 31.39 -10.68
CA HIS A 32 7.44 30.78 -9.48
C HIS A 32 6.33 30.33 -8.51
N CYS A 33 6.38 29.09 -8.03
CA CYS A 33 5.77 28.70 -6.76
C CYS A 33 6.88 28.39 -5.75
N ILE A 34 6.83 29.12 -4.64
CA ILE A 34 7.76 29.11 -3.52
C ILE A 34 7.28 28.05 -2.53
N ASP A 35 8.05 26.98 -2.33
CA ASP A 35 7.92 26.11 -1.16
C ASP A 35 8.88 26.62 -0.07
N ALA A 36 8.31 27.26 0.95
CA ALA A 36 9.02 27.61 2.16
C ALA A 36 8.95 26.42 3.13
N THR A 37 10.09 25.82 3.45
CA THR A 37 10.27 25.14 4.72
C THR A 37 11.60 25.56 5.32
N THR A 38 11.46 26.40 6.34
CA THR A 38 12.49 27.03 7.16
C THR A 38 13.42 25.99 7.78
N ALA A 39 14.71 26.08 7.46
CA ALA A 39 15.78 25.47 8.24
C ALA A 39 16.59 26.63 8.84
N ILE A 40 16.54 26.76 10.17
CA ILE A 40 17.36 27.70 10.92
C ILE A 40 18.79 27.13 10.93
N SER A 41 19.72 27.86 10.32
CA SER A 41 21.16 27.63 10.49
C SER A 41 21.77 28.90 11.07
N ILE A 42 22.48 28.73 12.18
CA ILE A 42 23.34 29.76 12.78
C ILE A 42 24.49 30.00 11.80
N GLN A 43 24.78 31.27 11.52
CA GLN A 43 25.78 31.74 10.58
C GLN A 43 26.85 32.49 11.38
N ASP A 44 28.12 32.18 11.14
CA ASP A 44 29.26 32.97 11.60
C ASP A 44 30.27 33.10 10.46
N GLY A 45 30.72 34.35 10.23
CA GLY A 45 32.00 34.69 9.60
C GLY A 45 32.08 34.63 8.07
N GLY A 46 32.40 35.77 7.44
CA GLY A 46 32.52 35.92 5.99
C GLY A 46 33.83 35.37 5.40
N ASP A 47 33.84 35.18 4.08
CA ASP A 47 34.58 36.05 3.15
C ASP A 47 34.22 35.69 1.70
N LEU A 48 34.17 36.73 0.87
CA LEU A 48 33.90 36.69 -0.57
C LEU A 48 35.10 36.15 -1.33
N VAL A 49 34.92 35.08 -2.12
CA VAL A 49 35.80 34.75 -3.23
C VAL A 49 34.93 34.32 -4.42
N ASP A 50 35.08 35.04 -5.53
CA ASP A 50 34.47 34.74 -6.83
C ASP A 50 34.88 33.34 -7.29
N VAL A 51 33.90 32.44 -7.43
CA VAL A 51 34.10 31.11 -7.98
C VAL A 51 33.20 30.93 -9.19
N GLU A 52 33.86 30.90 -10.33
CA GLU A 52 33.43 30.39 -11.63
C GLU A 52 32.41 29.24 -11.48
N ILE A 53 31.20 29.44 -11.99
CA ILE A 53 30.07 28.51 -11.85
C ILE A 53 30.41 27.19 -12.54
N PRO A 54 30.65 26.07 -11.80
CA PRO A 54 30.74 24.78 -12.44
C PRO A 54 29.30 24.34 -12.73
N LYS A 55 29.03 23.96 -13.99
CA LYS A 55 27.81 23.22 -14.36
C LYS A 55 27.64 22.06 -13.38
N LYS A 56 26.69 22.21 -12.45
CA LYS A 56 26.40 21.21 -11.43
C LYS A 56 25.74 20.02 -12.12
N THR A 57 26.55 19.07 -12.55
CA THR A 57 26.14 17.72 -12.92
C THR A 57 25.23 17.22 -11.81
N LYS A 58 23.97 16.91 -12.14
CA LYS A 58 23.03 16.30 -11.20
C LYS A 58 23.65 14.98 -10.75
N GLU A 59 24.25 14.97 -9.56
CA GLU A 59 24.52 13.73 -8.84
C GLU A 59 23.19 12.98 -8.71
N VAL A 60 23.10 11.85 -9.40
CA VAL A 60 22.02 10.89 -9.25
C VAL A 60 22.18 10.30 -7.85
N ARG A 61 21.54 10.92 -6.86
CA ARG A 61 21.29 10.26 -5.58
C ARG A 61 20.64 8.93 -5.91
N SER A 62 21.31 7.84 -5.55
CA SER A 62 20.79 6.47 -5.57
C SER A 62 19.50 6.43 -4.75
N GLY A 63 18.41 6.76 -5.41
CA GLY A 63 17.11 6.96 -4.81
C GLY A 63 16.51 5.61 -4.48
N LYS A 64 16.32 5.35 -3.19
CA LYS A 64 15.50 4.23 -2.74
C LYS A 64 14.11 4.37 -3.38
N VAL A 65 13.84 3.57 -4.42
CA VAL A 65 12.56 3.60 -5.15
C VAL A 65 11.44 3.36 -4.14
N THR A 66 10.65 4.39 -3.88
CA THR A 66 9.52 4.34 -2.97
C THR A 66 8.27 4.30 -3.82
N LEU A 67 7.64 3.13 -3.93
CA LEU A 67 6.40 2.93 -4.66
C LEU A 67 5.24 3.52 -3.85
N LYS A 68 5.07 4.85 -3.91
CA LYS A 68 4.11 5.59 -3.08
C LYS A 68 2.66 5.19 -3.36
N PHE A 69 2.34 4.88 -4.63
CA PHE A 69 1.00 4.45 -5.04
C PHE A 69 0.49 3.23 -4.25
N LEU A 70 1.38 2.34 -3.78
CA LEU A 70 0.99 1.19 -2.96
C LEU A 70 0.40 1.60 -1.62
N ASN A 71 0.80 2.75 -1.06
CA ASN A 71 0.13 3.32 0.11
C ASN A 71 -1.27 3.80 -0.26
N GLY A 72 -1.42 4.51 -1.37
CA GLY A 72 -2.74 4.93 -1.85
C GLY A 72 -3.71 3.76 -2.02
N LEU A 73 -3.23 2.68 -2.62
CA LEU A 73 -4.02 1.46 -2.83
C LEU A 73 -4.42 0.80 -1.50
N ARG A 74 -3.53 0.79 -0.49
CA ARG A 74 -3.88 0.39 0.90
C ARG A 74 -4.94 1.31 1.51
N GLY A 75 -4.88 2.61 1.21
CA GLY A 75 -5.86 3.59 1.66
C GLY A 75 -7.24 3.29 1.11
N VAL A 76 -7.34 3.06 -0.20
CA VAL A 76 -8.59 2.64 -0.86
C VAL A 76 -9.11 1.33 -0.26
N ALA A 77 -8.25 0.34 -0.05
CA ALA A 77 -8.62 -0.92 0.59
C ALA A 77 -9.25 -0.74 1.98
N SER A 78 -8.66 0.11 2.84
CA SER A 78 -9.29 0.43 4.13
C SER A 78 -10.64 1.14 3.97
N LEU A 79 -10.75 2.08 3.04
CA LEU A 79 -12.01 2.80 2.82
C LEU A 79 -13.12 1.87 2.33
N MET A 80 -12.80 0.91 1.46
CA MET A 80 -13.75 -0.13 1.01
C MET A 80 -14.34 -0.90 2.20
N VAL A 81 -13.49 -1.38 3.12
CA VAL A 81 -13.93 -2.11 4.32
C VAL A 81 -14.78 -1.21 5.24
N VAL A 82 -14.30 -0.01 5.54
CA VAL A 82 -14.98 0.96 6.43
C VAL A 82 -16.37 1.29 5.92
N HIS A 83 -16.49 1.64 4.64
CA HIS A 83 -17.75 2.10 4.04
C HIS A 83 -18.72 0.96 3.77
N HIS A 84 -18.21 -0.26 3.55
CA HIS A 84 -19.04 -1.46 3.50
C HIS A 84 -19.73 -1.71 4.85
N HIS A 85 -18.97 -1.76 5.94
CA HIS A 85 -19.54 -1.94 7.28
C HIS A 85 -20.41 -0.77 7.75
N ALA A 86 -20.18 0.45 7.23
CA ALA A 86 -21.04 1.61 7.47
C ALA A 86 -22.35 1.59 6.64
N ARG A 87 -22.55 0.56 5.79
CA ARG A 87 -23.69 0.39 4.86
C ARG A 87 -23.78 1.44 3.76
N TYR A 88 -22.68 2.12 3.41
CA TYR A 88 -22.63 3.02 2.25
C TYR A 88 -22.33 2.25 0.97
N LEU A 89 -21.46 1.23 1.08
CA LEU A 89 -21.10 0.34 -0.02
C LEU A 89 -21.78 -1.01 0.20
N GLN A 90 -22.94 -1.21 -0.44
CA GLN A 90 -23.82 -2.34 -0.14
C GLN A 90 -23.37 -3.66 -0.78
N GLU A 91 -22.58 -3.60 -1.85
CA GLU A 91 -22.09 -4.81 -2.50
C GLU A 91 -21.23 -5.65 -1.55
N THR A 92 -21.64 -6.90 -1.38
CA THR A 92 -21.00 -7.86 -0.45
C THR A 92 -19.55 -8.19 -0.80
N THR A 93 -19.16 -7.98 -2.05
CA THR A 93 -17.83 -8.21 -2.60
C THR A 93 -16.80 -7.14 -2.21
N ILE A 94 -17.24 -5.96 -1.77
CA ILE A 94 -16.37 -4.81 -1.53
C ILE A 94 -15.44 -5.02 -0.34
N ALA A 95 -15.96 -5.44 0.82
CA ALA A 95 -15.10 -5.66 1.98
C ALA A 95 -14.10 -6.82 1.78
N PRO A 96 -14.50 -8.00 1.27
CA PRO A 96 -13.56 -9.07 0.96
C PRO A 96 -12.49 -8.66 -0.06
N SER A 97 -12.87 -7.87 -1.08
CA SER A 97 -11.90 -7.33 -2.05
C SER A 97 -10.90 -6.37 -1.39
N GLY A 98 -11.35 -5.52 -0.46
CA GLY A 98 -10.46 -4.66 0.32
C GLY A 98 -9.44 -5.48 1.12
N VAL A 99 -9.86 -6.58 1.73
CA VAL A 99 -8.97 -7.51 2.43
C VAL A 99 -7.99 -8.19 1.47
N ASP A 100 -8.42 -8.59 0.27
CA ASP A 100 -7.53 -9.15 -0.76
C ASP A 100 -6.46 -8.18 -1.19
N ILE A 101 -6.81 -6.90 -1.35
CA ILE A 101 -5.82 -5.86 -1.66
C ILE A 101 -4.76 -5.80 -0.54
N PHE A 102 -5.15 -5.88 0.73
CA PHE A 102 -4.18 -5.93 1.83
C PHE A 102 -3.27 -7.16 1.76
N PHE A 103 -3.83 -8.35 1.51
CA PHE A 103 -3.06 -9.59 1.45
C PHE A 103 -2.08 -9.62 0.27
N VAL A 104 -2.52 -9.25 -0.93
CA VAL A 104 -1.65 -9.15 -2.12
C VAL A 104 -0.55 -8.13 -1.89
N LEU A 105 -0.88 -6.93 -1.39
CA LEU A 105 0.11 -5.88 -1.15
C LEU A 105 1.12 -6.24 -0.06
N SER A 106 0.66 -6.89 1.01
CA SER A 106 1.53 -7.34 2.10
C SER A 106 2.54 -8.35 1.57
N ALA A 107 2.08 -9.39 0.86
CA ALA A 107 2.95 -10.40 0.25
C ALA A 107 3.92 -9.82 -0.80
N PHE A 108 3.43 -8.94 -1.69
CA PHE A 108 4.24 -8.27 -2.71
C PHE A 108 5.37 -7.45 -2.09
N LEU A 109 5.04 -6.55 -1.16
CA LEU A 109 6.01 -5.67 -0.51
C LEU A 109 7.04 -6.45 0.30
N LEU A 110 6.59 -7.46 1.05
CA LEU A 110 7.48 -8.27 1.88
C LEU A 110 8.43 -9.11 1.05
N THR A 111 7.95 -9.68 -0.05
CA THR A 111 8.79 -10.41 -1.00
C THR A 111 9.82 -9.47 -1.61
N MET A 112 9.37 -8.36 -2.19
CA MET A 112 10.23 -7.37 -2.85
C MET A 112 11.32 -6.80 -1.92
N ILE A 113 10.98 -6.48 -0.67
CA ILE A 113 11.91 -5.83 0.28
C ILE A 113 12.93 -6.81 0.87
N ASN A 114 12.59 -8.10 0.96
CA ASN A 114 13.45 -9.09 1.63
C ASN A 114 14.21 -10.02 0.68
N GLU A 115 13.84 -10.09 -0.61
CA GLU A 115 14.54 -10.89 -1.61
C GLU A 115 16.06 -10.61 -1.59
N ALA A 116 16.47 -9.35 -1.72
CA ALA A 116 17.89 -9.00 -1.77
C ALA A 116 18.67 -9.39 -0.49
N LYS A 117 18.00 -9.47 0.66
CA LYS A 117 18.65 -9.93 1.90
C LYS A 117 18.84 -11.43 1.90
N ILE A 118 17.80 -12.19 1.55
CA ILE A 118 17.85 -13.65 1.51
C ILE A 118 18.80 -14.14 0.41
N SER A 119 18.75 -13.52 -0.77
CA SER A 119 19.67 -13.78 -1.87
C SER A 119 21.13 -13.60 -1.43
N ARG A 120 21.46 -12.54 -0.70
CA ARG A 120 22.81 -12.33 -0.14
C ARG A 120 23.21 -13.41 0.88
N LEU A 121 22.31 -13.81 1.77
CA LEU A 121 22.59 -14.88 2.76
C LEU A 121 22.96 -16.19 2.06
N ILE A 122 22.24 -16.53 0.99
CA ILE A 122 22.47 -17.75 0.21
C ILE A 122 23.77 -17.65 -0.59
N GLN A 123 23.97 -16.56 -1.33
CA GLN A 123 25.16 -16.37 -2.17
C GLN A 123 26.46 -16.37 -1.37
N ARG A 124 26.45 -15.77 -0.18
CA ARG A 124 27.62 -15.71 0.71
C ARG A 124 27.77 -16.93 1.61
N LYS A 125 26.83 -17.90 1.54
CA LYS A 125 26.80 -19.08 2.41
C LYS A 125 26.92 -18.71 3.90
N GLU A 126 26.17 -17.68 4.29
CA GLU A 126 26.23 -17.13 5.65
C GLU A 126 25.81 -18.19 6.69
N GLY A 127 26.50 -18.18 7.84
CA GLY A 127 26.25 -19.14 8.91
C GLY A 127 24.88 -19.00 9.59
N PRO A 128 24.46 -19.99 10.40
CA PRO A 128 23.13 -20.03 11.02
C PRO A 128 22.86 -18.82 11.93
N ARG A 129 23.88 -18.23 12.54
CA ARG A 129 23.77 -17.01 13.36
C ARG A 129 23.26 -15.82 12.54
N GLN A 130 23.80 -15.62 11.34
CA GLN A 130 23.43 -14.47 10.49
C GLN A 130 22.02 -14.63 9.90
N TRP A 131 21.63 -15.88 9.59
CA TRP A 131 20.25 -16.24 9.28
C TRP A 131 19.30 -15.89 10.43
N ALA A 132 19.61 -16.34 11.65
CA ALA A 132 18.80 -16.07 12.83
C ALA A 132 18.63 -14.57 13.08
N ILE A 133 19.70 -13.77 12.96
CA ILE A 133 19.64 -12.31 13.13
C ILE A 133 18.78 -11.64 12.06
N THR A 134 18.93 -12.05 10.80
CA THR A 134 18.14 -11.49 9.69
C THR A 134 16.66 -11.82 9.83
N LEU A 135 16.33 -13.07 10.18
CA LEU A 135 14.95 -13.51 10.40
C LEU A 135 14.35 -12.85 11.64
N LEU A 136 15.08 -12.77 12.75
CA LEU A 136 14.62 -12.11 13.97
C LEU A 136 14.34 -10.63 13.71
N GLY A 137 15.23 -9.93 13.02
CA GLY A 137 15.02 -8.54 12.61
C GLY A 137 13.84 -8.35 11.64
N TYR A 138 13.52 -9.36 10.83
CA TYR A 138 12.31 -9.39 10.02
C TYR A 138 11.06 -9.56 10.90
N PHE A 139 11.02 -10.57 11.77
CA PHE A 139 9.85 -10.87 12.61
C PHE A 139 9.54 -9.75 13.61
N ILE A 140 10.55 -9.15 14.26
CA ILE A 140 10.35 -8.02 15.17
C ILE A 140 9.62 -6.88 14.46
N LYS A 141 10.02 -6.54 13.23
CA LYS A 141 9.35 -5.49 12.43
C LYS A 141 7.92 -5.84 12.06
N ARG A 142 7.59 -7.12 11.90
CA ARG A 142 6.23 -7.55 11.57
C ARG A 142 5.34 -7.60 12.81
N VAL A 143 5.83 -8.20 13.90
CA VAL A 143 5.10 -8.29 15.17
C VAL A 143 4.81 -6.89 15.70
N LEU A 144 5.82 -6.02 15.83
CA LEU A 144 5.62 -4.66 16.35
C LEU A 144 4.82 -3.74 15.43
N ARG A 145 4.69 -4.08 14.15
CA ARG A 145 3.83 -3.33 13.23
C ARG A 145 2.35 -3.59 13.48
N VAL A 146 1.98 -4.83 13.83
CA VAL A 146 0.58 -5.28 13.76
C VAL A 146 0.04 -5.69 15.13
N TYR A 147 0.83 -6.44 15.92
CA TYR A 147 0.38 -7.03 17.19
C TYR A 147 0.06 -6.03 18.32
N PRO A 148 0.81 -4.92 18.53
CA PRO A 148 0.54 -4.01 19.65
C PRO A 148 -0.85 -3.38 19.61
N LEU A 149 -1.27 -2.88 18.45
CA LEU A 149 -2.61 -2.30 18.29
C LEU A 149 -3.68 -3.38 18.37
N PHE A 150 -3.45 -4.54 17.74
CA PHE A 150 -4.33 -5.71 17.86
C PHE A 150 -4.58 -6.09 19.33
N ALA A 151 -3.52 -6.24 20.13
CA ALA A 151 -3.61 -6.58 21.54
C ALA A 151 -4.31 -5.49 22.35
N SER A 152 -4.04 -4.21 22.03
CA SER A 152 -4.68 -3.07 22.70
C SER A 152 -6.19 -3.06 22.48
N VAL A 153 -6.64 -3.34 21.25
CA VAL A 153 -8.09 -3.41 20.93
C VAL A 153 -8.73 -4.62 21.59
N ALA A 154 -8.09 -5.79 21.57
CA ALA A 154 -8.58 -6.98 22.26
C ALA A 154 -8.71 -6.75 23.79
N PHE A 155 -7.73 -6.07 24.39
CA PHE A 155 -7.76 -5.69 25.79
C PHE A 155 -8.89 -4.69 26.08
N ALA A 156 -8.99 -3.61 25.29
CA ALA A 156 -10.04 -2.61 25.45
C ALA A 156 -11.45 -3.22 25.38
N LEU A 157 -11.70 -4.12 24.42
CA LEU A 157 -12.97 -4.85 24.33
C LEU A 157 -13.22 -5.77 25.53
N THR A 158 -12.17 -6.33 26.14
CA THR A 158 -12.29 -7.17 27.33
C THR A 158 -12.66 -6.35 28.56
N CYS A 159 -12.23 -5.09 28.64
CA CYS A 159 -12.61 -4.17 29.72
C CYS A 159 -14.05 -3.62 29.58
N MET A 160 -14.71 -3.80 28.44
CA MET A 160 -16.08 -3.34 28.20
C MET A 160 -17.12 -4.35 28.70
N PRO A 161 -18.32 -3.90 29.12
CA PRO A 161 -19.45 -4.79 29.38
C PRO A 161 -19.80 -5.63 28.16
N GLU A 162 -20.34 -6.83 28.38
CA GLU A 162 -20.66 -7.78 27.31
C GLU A 162 -21.60 -7.18 26.26
N ALA A 163 -22.66 -6.49 26.67
CA ALA A 163 -23.59 -5.82 25.76
C ALA A 163 -22.88 -4.83 24.83
N THR A 164 -21.99 -4.00 25.37
CA THR A 164 -21.21 -3.01 24.62
C THR A 164 -20.25 -3.67 23.63
N ARG A 165 -19.59 -4.75 24.06
CA ARG A 165 -18.67 -5.51 23.20
C ARG A 165 -19.41 -6.21 22.06
N THR A 166 -20.56 -6.82 22.36
CA THR A 166 -21.44 -7.46 21.36
C THR A 166 -21.91 -6.45 20.32
N HIS A 167 -22.25 -5.24 20.75
CA HIS A 167 -22.66 -4.15 19.88
C HIS A 167 -21.55 -3.71 18.90
N TYR A 168 -20.34 -3.43 19.38
CA TYR A 168 -19.26 -2.92 18.52
C TYR A 168 -18.62 -3.98 17.63
N TYR A 169 -18.54 -5.24 18.07
CA TYR A 169 -17.87 -6.32 17.33
C TYR A 169 -18.86 -7.37 16.79
N ASN A 170 -20.16 -7.05 16.83
CA ASN A 170 -21.28 -7.84 16.31
C ASN A 170 -21.21 -9.33 16.71
N LEU A 171 -20.96 -9.62 18.00
CA LEU A 171 -20.70 -10.98 18.49
C LEU A 171 -21.87 -11.96 18.26
N GLU A 172 -23.09 -11.43 18.21
CA GLU A 172 -24.33 -12.18 17.99
C GLU A 172 -24.42 -12.74 16.56
N HIS A 173 -24.07 -11.94 15.55
CA HIS A 173 -24.04 -12.37 14.15
C HIS A 173 -23.02 -13.51 13.90
N TYR A 174 -21.97 -13.61 14.73
CA TYR A 174 -20.93 -14.64 14.62
C TYR A 174 -21.10 -15.81 15.61
N HIS A 175 -22.24 -15.90 16.31
CA HIS A 175 -22.54 -16.97 17.28
C HIS A 175 -21.45 -17.17 18.35
N ILE A 176 -20.83 -16.09 18.83
CA ILE A 176 -19.71 -16.16 19.77
C ILE A 176 -20.24 -16.28 21.21
N GLN A 177 -20.23 -17.50 21.77
CA GLN A 177 -20.75 -17.77 23.13
C GLN A 177 -19.72 -17.55 24.27
N HIS A 178 -18.42 -17.50 23.96
CA HIS A 178 -17.38 -17.38 24.99
C HIS A 178 -16.32 -16.35 24.62
N TRP A 179 -16.15 -15.34 25.46
CA TRP A 179 -15.09 -14.35 25.30
C TRP A 179 -13.89 -14.69 26.18
N SER A 180 -12.73 -14.89 25.56
CA SER A 180 -11.46 -15.11 26.26
C SER A 180 -10.38 -14.25 25.61
N LEU A 181 -9.83 -13.31 26.39
CA LEU A 181 -8.71 -12.48 25.94
C LEU A 181 -7.53 -13.35 25.52
N TRP A 182 -7.25 -14.41 26.30
CA TRP A 182 -6.16 -15.33 26.00
C TRP A 182 -6.35 -16.04 24.65
N ASP A 183 -7.57 -16.48 24.35
CA ASP A 183 -7.86 -17.16 23.08
C ASP A 183 -7.72 -16.23 21.87
N ILE A 184 -8.04 -14.94 22.04
CA ILE A 184 -7.85 -13.92 21.00
C ILE A 184 -6.35 -13.64 20.81
N LEU A 185 -5.62 -13.37 21.89
CA LEU A 185 -4.20 -13.03 21.85
C LEU A 185 -3.32 -14.18 21.34
N THR A 186 -3.75 -15.43 21.56
CA THR A 186 -3.09 -16.66 21.06
C THR A 186 -3.64 -17.15 19.73
N PHE A 187 -4.55 -16.40 19.10
CA PHE A 187 -5.16 -16.70 17.80
C PHE A 187 -5.98 -18.01 17.74
N LYS A 188 -6.32 -18.61 18.89
CA LYS A 188 -7.22 -19.77 18.97
C LYS A 188 -8.61 -19.42 18.46
N ARG A 189 -9.07 -18.19 18.71
CA ARG A 189 -10.36 -17.69 18.24
C ARG A 189 -10.19 -16.40 17.43
N ARG A 190 -11.00 -16.29 16.37
CA ARG A 190 -10.83 -15.32 15.27
C ARG A 190 -12.14 -14.55 15.06
N TYR A 191 -12.38 -13.54 15.89
CA TYR A 191 -13.67 -12.84 15.91
C TYR A 191 -13.71 -11.64 14.96
N TYR A 192 -14.80 -11.53 14.22
CA TYR A 192 -15.18 -10.39 13.36
C TYR A 192 -14.08 -9.84 12.44
N LEU A 193 -13.21 -8.94 12.91
CA LEU A 193 -12.08 -8.36 12.16
C LEU A 193 -10.72 -8.96 12.55
N PHE A 194 -10.63 -9.61 13.71
CA PHE A 194 -9.40 -10.23 14.20
C PHE A 194 -8.98 -11.46 13.41
N TRP A 195 -9.80 -11.95 12.48
CA TRP A 195 -9.48 -13.15 11.71
C TRP A 195 -8.36 -12.97 10.69
N THR A 196 -8.21 -11.77 10.14
CA THR A 196 -7.16 -11.46 9.15
C THR A 196 -5.76 -11.54 9.75
N MET A 197 -5.65 -11.22 11.04
CA MET A 197 -4.40 -11.16 11.80
C MET A 197 -3.63 -12.50 11.85
N PRO A 198 -4.21 -13.61 12.36
CA PRO A 198 -3.54 -14.90 12.34
C PRO A 198 -3.14 -15.36 10.94
N ILE A 199 -3.99 -15.10 9.94
CA ILE A 199 -3.75 -15.52 8.55
C ILE A 199 -2.54 -14.77 8.00
N GLU A 200 -2.49 -13.44 8.18
CA GLU A 200 -1.37 -12.62 7.74
C GLU A 200 -0.07 -13.00 8.46
N ILE A 201 -0.11 -13.19 9.79
CA ILE A 201 1.07 -13.61 10.56
C ILE A 201 1.55 -14.99 10.11
N THR A 202 0.64 -15.93 9.85
CA THR A 202 1.00 -17.27 9.32
C THR A 202 1.75 -17.14 8.00
N TYR A 203 1.30 -16.26 7.10
CA TYR A 203 2.00 -16.04 5.84
C TYR A 203 3.37 -15.39 6.02
N TYR A 204 3.58 -14.57 7.05
CA TYR A 204 4.89 -14.00 7.35
C TYR A 204 5.96 -15.06 7.60
N PHE A 205 5.61 -16.23 8.13
CA PHE A 205 6.53 -17.36 8.29
C PHE A 205 6.81 -18.09 6.96
N ILE A 206 5.87 -18.06 6.02
CA ILE A 206 6.01 -18.70 4.70
C ILE A 206 6.96 -17.90 3.80
N ILE A 207 6.94 -16.57 3.86
CA ILE A 207 7.72 -15.70 2.96
C ILE A 207 9.23 -16.01 2.95
N PRO A 208 9.93 -16.14 4.11
CA PRO A 208 11.34 -16.49 4.10
C PRO A 208 11.63 -17.85 3.45
N VAL A 209 10.76 -18.83 3.65
CA VAL A 209 10.89 -20.17 3.05
C VAL A 209 10.65 -20.09 1.54
N PHE A 210 9.60 -19.39 1.12
CA PHE A 210 9.28 -19.12 -0.29
C PHE A 210 10.46 -18.45 -1.01
N LEU A 211 10.98 -17.35 -0.46
CA LEU A 211 12.12 -16.63 -1.03
C LEU A 211 13.38 -17.49 -1.07
N THR A 212 13.65 -18.29 -0.03
CA THR A 212 14.78 -19.22 -0.02
C THR A 212 14.66 -20.23 -1.16
N GLY A 213 13.48 -20.83 -1.35
CA GLY A 213 13.22 -21.75 -2.46
C GLY A 213 13.43 -21.09 -3.83
N VAL A 214 12.89 -19.89 -4.04
CA VAL A 214 13.04 -19.12 -5.29
C VAL A 214 14.51 -18.80 -5.57
N CYS A 215 15.27 -18.36 -4.56
CA CYS A 215 16.69 -18.06 -4.71
C CYS A 215 17.52 -19.32 -5.00
N LEU A 216 17.23 -20.45 -4.36
CA LEU A 216 17.92 -21.72 -4.58
C LEU A 216 17.67 -22.31 -5.97
N LEU A 217 16.46 -22.14 -6.51
CA LEU A 217 16.11 -22.61 -7.85
C LEU A 217 16.85 -21.84 -8.96
N GLY A 218 17.34 -20.63 -8.70
CA GLY A 218 18.05 -19.81 -9.68
C GLY A 218 17.27 -19.70 -10.99
N ARG A 219 17.89 -20.01 -12.13
CA ARG A 219 17.22 -19.98 -13.46
C ARG A 219 16.02 -20.92 -13.59
N PHE A 220 15.93 -21.98 -12.79
CA PHE A 220 14.82 -22.94 -12.83
C PHE A 220 13.58 -22.46 -12.07
N LYS A 221 13.62 -21.29 -11.41
CA LYS A 221 12.48 -20.73 -10.66
C LYS A 221 11.19 -20.66 -11.49
N TRP A 222 11.31 -20.40 -12.79
CA TRP A 222 10.17 -20.30 -13.71
C TRP A 222 9.40 -21.61 -13.90
N VAL A 223 10.07 -22.76 -13.75
CA VAL A 223 9.44 -24.09 -13.77
C VAL A 223 8.47 -24.25 -12.60
N VAL A 224 8.66 -23.51 -11.50
CA VAL A 224 7.78 -23.54 -10.33
C VAL A 224 6.79 -22.37 -10.34
N ILE A 225 7.25 -21.16 -10.70
CA ILE A 225 6.42 -19.94 -10.71
C ILE A 225 5.25 -20.06 -11.68
N ALA A 226 5.47 -20.58 -12.89
CA ALA A 226 4.41 -20.67 -13.90
C ALA A 226 3.28 -21.64 -13.46
N PRO A 227 3.55 -22.89 -13.02
CA PRO A 227 2.51 -23.75 -12.46
C PRO A 227 1.85 -23.17 -11.21
N LEU A 228 2.56 -22.40 -10.38
CA LEU A 228 1.94 -21.76 -9.21
C LEU A 228 0.92 -20.70 -9.62
N TYR A 229 1.14 -19.92 -10.68
CA TYR A 229 0.11 -19.01 -11.20
C TYR A 229 -1.12 -19.77 -11.74
N VAL A 230 -0.91 -20.89 -12.41
CA VAL A 230 -2.00 -21.76 -12.88
C VAL A 230 -2.77 -22.33 -11.69
N TRP A 231 -2.07 -22.77 -10.64
CA TRP A 231 -2.69 -23.26 -9.40
C TRP A 231 -3.48 -22.15 -8.68
N VAL A 232 -2.95 -20.92 -8.59
CA VAL A 232 -3.66 -19.77 -8.03
C VAL A 232 -4.96 -19.50 -8.80
N TYR A 233 -4.90 -19.54 -10.13
CA TYR A 233 -6.10 -19.37 -10.97
C TYR A 233 -7.12 -20.48 -10.71
N TYR A 234 -6.67 -21.73 -10.66
CA TYR A 234 -7.49 -22.89 -10.34
C TYR A 234 -8.16 -22.76 -8.96
N GLU A 235 -7.39 -22.40 -7.93
CA GLU A 235 -7.89 -22.21 -6.55
C GLU A 235 -8.97 -21.13 -6.47
N GLY A 236 -8.85 -20.05 -7.25
CA GLY A 236 -9.89 -19.02 -7.34
C GLY A 236 -11.26 -19.63 -7.64
N GLY A 237 -11.34 -20.50 -8.66
CA GLY A 237 -12.59 -21.11 -9.09
C GLY A 237 -13.09 -22.27 -8.23
N HIS A 238 -12.24 -22.91 -7.42
CA HIS A 238 -12.56 -24.19 -6.78
C HIS A 238 -12.62 -24.14 -5.25
N THR A 239 -12.02 -23.11 -4.64
CA THR A 239 -11.92 -22.99 -3.18
C THR A 239 -12.95 -22.00 -2.65
N ASP A 240 -13.76 -22.42 -1.68
CA ASP A 240 -14.68 -21.52 -0.99
C ASP A 240 -13.91 -20.68 0.05
N ARG A 241 -13.97 -19.37 -0.14
CA ARG A 241 -13.28 -18.37 0.69
C ARG A 241 -14.20 -17.65 1.66
N GLY A 242 -15.47 -18.04 1.75
CA GLY A 242 -16.44 -17.48 2.70
C GLY A 242 -16.06 -17.74 4.17
N GLY A 243 -15.27 -18.78 4.43
CA GLY A 243 -14.75 -19.08 5.76
C GLY A 243 -13.70 -18.06 6.22
N HIS A 244 -14.05 -17.27 7.24
CA HIS A 244 -13.12 -16.35 7.91
C HIS A 244 -12.20 -17.05 8.93
N GLY A 245 -12.41 -18.33 9.22
CA GLY A 245 -11.66 -19.05 10.26
C GLY A 245 -10.34 -19.67 9.80
N GLU A 246 -10.16 -19.98 8.51
CA GLU A 246 -9.09 -20.86 8.04
C GLU A 246 -8.04 -20.13 7.21
N PHE A 247 -6.77 -20.55 7.30
CA PHE A 247 -5.68 -19.97 6.51
C PHE A 247 -5.69 -20.47 5.05
N ARG A 248 -5.99 -21.77 4.83
CA ARG A 248 -5.87 -22.45 3.53
C ARG A 248 -6.67 -21.79 2.40
N PRO A 249 -7.91 -21.31 2.61
CA PRO A 249 -8.68 -20.67 1.54
C PRO A 249 -8.07 -19.37 1.01
N HIS A 250 -7.31 -18.65 1.84
CA HIS A 250 -6.72 -17.35 1.47
C HIS A 250 -5.25 -17.45 1.04
N LEU A 251 -4.66 -18.65 1.09
CA LEU A 251 -3.26 -18.89 0.73
C LEU A 251 -2.95 -18.46 -0.71
N SER A 252 -3.84 -18.74 -1.66
CA SER A 252 -3.66 -18.38 -3.07
C SER A 252 -3.54 -16.85 -3.26
N THR A 253 -4.32 -16.06 -2.53
CA THR A 253 -4.25 -14.59 -2.55
C THR A 253 -2.86 -14.09 -2.14
N PHE A 254 -2.31 -14.62 -1.04
CA PHE A 254 -0.97 -14.24 -0.59
C PHE A 254 0.13 -14.72 -1.55
N VAL A 255 0.03 -15.97 -2.04
CA VAL A 255 0.97 -16.51 -3.02
C VAL A 255 1.00 -15.64 -4.28
N THR A 256 -0.15 -15.14 -4.73
CA THR A 256 -0.23 -14.22 -5.87
C THR A 256 0.62 -12.96 -5.67
N GLY A 257 0.55 -12.35 -4.48
CA GLY A 257 1.38 -11.17 -4.16
C GLY A 257 2.88 -11.50 -4.14
N SER A 258 3.27 -12.64 -3.58
CA SER A 258 4.68 -13.06 -3.56
C SER A 258 5.21 -13.39 -4.96
N LEU A 259 4.44 -14.11 -5.78
CA LEU A 259 4.79 -14.36 -7.17
C LEU A 259 4.98 -13.04 -7.93
N ALA A 260 4.08 -12.08 -7.74
CA ALA A 260 4.18 -10.77 -8.37
C ALA A 260 5.40 -9.98 -7.91
N GLY A 261 5.79 -10.11 -6.63
CA GLY A 261 7.01 -9.52 -6.11
C GLY A 261 8.26 -10.08 -6.79
N VAL A 262 8.31 -11.39 -7.04
CA VAL A 262 9.40 -12.03 -7.79
C VAL A 262 9.40 -11.58 -9.24
N VAL A 263 8.25 -11.67 -9.94
CA VAL A 263 8.12 -11.25 -11.34
C VAL A 263 8.54 -9.79 -11.53
N TYR A 264 8.11 -8.89 -10.63
CA TYR A 264 8.52 -7.49 -10.64
C TYR A 264 10.04 -7.32 -10.54
N LEU A 265 10.69 -8.02 -9.60
CA LEU A 265 12.14 -7.93 -9.42
C LEU A 265 12.91 -8.46 -10.63
N GLU A 266 12.50 -9.60 -11.18
CA GLU A 266 13.13 -10.19 -12.36
C GLU A 266 12.98 -9.27 -13.59
N LEU A 267 11.76 -8.76 -13.86
CA LEU A 267 11.52 -7.84 -14.97
C LEU A 267 12.30 -6.54 -14.80
N LYS A 268 12.30 -5.97 -13.59
CA LYS A 268 13.05 -4.75 -13.28
C LYS A 268 14.55 -4.92 -13.51
N ASN A 269 15.12 -6.04 -13.04
CA ASN A 269 16.54 -6.31 -13.22
C ASN A 269 16.87 -6.57 -14.70
N TRP A 270 16.05 -7.36 -15.38
CA TRP A 270 16.22 -7.65 -16.81
C TRP A 270 16.18 -6.39 -17.67
N MET A 271 15.20 -5.50 -17.46
CA MET A 271 15.11 -4.23 -18.19
C MET A 271 16.33 -3.34 -17.93
N LYS A 272 16.84 -3.34 -16.69
CA LYS A 272 18.02 -2.57 -16.32
C LYS A 272 19.30 -3.14 -16.94
N GLU A 273 19.48 -4.46 -16.94
CA GLU A 273 20.66 -5.13 -17.49
C GLU A 273 20.76 -4.97 -19.01
N HIS A 274 19.63 -5.00 -19.71
CA HIS A 274 19.59 -4.91 -21.17
C HIS A 274 19.38 -3.47 -21.68
N ASN A 275 19.33 -2.47 -20.79
CA ASN A 275 18.90 -1.10 -21.12
C ASN A 275 17.64 -1.09 -22.00
N PHE A 276 16.68 -1.93 -21.67
CA PHE A 276 15.52 -2.18 -22.51
C PHE A 276 14.54 -1.02 -22.40
N GLU A 277 14.38 -0.28 -23.50
CA GLU A 277 13.35 0.73 -23.64
C GLU A 277 12.18 0.16 -24.44
N LEU A 278 10.97 0.32 -23.91
CA LEU A 278 9.75 -0.13 -24.58
C LEU A 278 9.46 0.72 -25.81
N ARG A 279 9.26 0.07 -26.95
CA ARG A 279 8.71 0.72 -28.15
C ARG A 279 7.27 1.15 -27.88
N LEU A 280 6.80 2.19 -28.58
CA LEU A 280 5.44 2.72 -28.41
C LEU A 280 4.35 1.64 -28.51
N TRP A 281 4.42 0.75 -29.50
CA TRP A 281 3.44 -0.34 -29.65
C TRP A 281 3.48 -1.36 -28.49
N GLN A 282 4.67 -1.66 -27.96
CA GLN A 282 4.81 -2.53 -26.78
C GLN A 282 4.23 -1.86 -25.54
N LEU A 283 4.48 -0.56 -25.37
CA LEU A 283 3.87 0.24 -24.31
C LEU A 283 2.34 0.26 -24.43
N LEU A 284 1.79 0.52 -25.62
CA LEU A 284 0.35 0.51 -25.87
C LEU A 284 -0.27 -0.85 -25.56
N LEU A 285 0.38 -1.96 -25.95
CA LEU A 285 -0.08 -3.31 -25.64
C LEU A 285 -0.11 -3.55 -24.12
N VAL A 286 0.97 -3.20 -23.41
CA VAL A 286 1.04 -3.33 -21.94
C VAL A 286 -0.04 -2.50 -21.26
N ARG A 287 -0.31 -1.28 -21.74
CA ARG A 287 -1.40 -0.43 -21.22
C ARG A 287 -2.78 -0.98 -21.51
N ALA A 288 -3.00 -1.57 -22.68
CA ALA A 288 -4.26 -2.22 -23.00
C ALA A 288 -4.53 -3.41 -22.05
N VAL A 289 -3.50 -4.22 -21.76
CA VAL A 289 -3.59 -5.30 -20.78
C VAL A 289 -3.86 -4.75 -19.38
N GLU A 290 -3.18 -3.68 -18.96
CA GLU A 290 -3.42 -3.05 -17.67
C GLU A 290 -4.86 -2.54 -17.51
N ILE A 291 -5.39 -1.82 -18.50
CA ILE A 291 -6.78 -1.32 -18.49
C ILE A 291 -7.76 -2.49 -18.40
N LEU A 292 -7.49 -3.58 -19.13
CA LEU A 292 -8.30 -4.80 -19.06
C LEU A 292 -8.25 -5.44 -17.66
N MET A 293 -7.08 -5.50 -17.02
CA MET A 293 -6.96 -6.02 -15.65
C MET A 293 -7.67 -5.12 -14.63
N VAL A 294 -7.59 -3.80 -14.78
CA VAL A 294 -8.35 -2.85 -13.95
C VAL A 294 -9.86 -3.05 -14.13
N ALA A 295 -10.32 -3.25 -15.37
CA ALA A 295 -11.71 -3.54 -15.67
C ALA A 295 -12.19 -4.84 -15.00
N PHE A 296 -11.35 -5.89 -14.95
CA PHE A 296 -11.66 -7.11 -14.22
C PHE A 296 -11.73 -6.90 -12.71
N VAL A 297 -10.75 -6.22 -12.10
CA VAL A 297 -10.80 -5.88 -10.67
C VAL A 297 -12.09 -5.12 -10.36
N LEU A 298 -12.42 -4.10 -11.16
CA LEU A 298 -13.63 -3.31 -10.92
C LEU A 298 -14.90 -4.14 -11.07
N SER A 299 -14.99 -4.96 -12.12
CA SER A 299 -16.14 -5.85 -12.37
C SER A 299 -16.36 -6.84 -11.22
N ASP A 300 -15.29 -7.42 -10.68
CA ASP A 300 -15.36 -8.38 -9.58
C ASP A 300 -15.71 -7.69 -8.24
N VAL A 301 -15.19 -6.49 -8.02
CA VAL A 301 -15.48 -5.67 -6.83
C VAL A 301 -16.94 -5.19 -6.82
N THR A 302 -17.51 -4.81 -7.95
CA THR A 302 -18.88 -4.26 -8.04
C THR A 302 -19.93 -5.30 -8.43
N ARG A 303 -19.54 -6.58 -8.62
CA ARG A 303 -20.38 -7.62 -9.24
C ARG A 303 -20.97 -7.22 -10.60
N GLY A 304 -20.39 -6.24 -11.30
CA GLY A 304 -21.02 -5.70 -12.49
C GLY A 304 -20.27 -4.56 -13.19
N LEU A 305 -19.98 -4.82 -14.46
CA LEU A 305 -19.96 -3.92 -15.63
C LEU A 305 -19.74 -4.78 -16.89
N PHE A 306 -19.09 -5.93 -16.71
CA PHE A 306 -18.73 -6.89 -17.76
C PHE A 306 -19.35 -8.29 -17.61
N GLN A 307 -20.08 -8.58 -16.52
CA GLN A 307 -20.78 -9.87 -16.33
C GLN A 307 -21.80 -10.19 -17.44
N THR A 308 -22.36 -9.17 -18.10
CA THR A 308 -23.27 -9.35 -19.23
C THR A 308 -22.53 -9.69 -20.54
N TRP A 309 -21.26 -9.32 -20.66
CA TRP A 309 -20.44 -9.52 -21.85
C TRP A 309 -19.65 -10.84 -21.80
N PHE A 310 -19.29 -11.26 -20.60
CA PHE A 310 -18.62 -12.52 -20.33
C PHE A 310 -19.56 -13.31 -19.42
N HIS A 311 -20.16 -14.39 -19.91
CA HIS A 311 -21.05 -15.27 -19.16
C HIS A 311 -20.30 -15.94 -17.98
N GLY A 312 -19.93 -15.16 -16.95
CA GLY A 312 -19.03 -15.53 -15.85
C GLY A 312 -17.96 -14.46 -15.55
N SER A 313 -17.32 -14.55 -14.38
CA SER A 313 -16.10 -13.77 -14.09
C SER A 313 -14.90 -14.42 -14.78
N PHE A 314 -14.04 -13.63 -15.45
CA PHE A 314 -12.79 -14.14 -16.05
C PHE A 314 -11.87 -14.78 -15.02
N PHE A 315 -11.92 -14.29 -13.79
CA PHE A 315 -11.31 -14.91 -12.63
C PHE A 315 -12.44 -15.59 -11.85
N PRO A 316 -12.64 -16.90 -12.06
CA PRO A 316 -13.75 -17.59 -11.42
C PRO A 316 -13.60 -17.50 -9.90
N SER A 317 -14.73 -17.31 -9.20
CA SER A 317 -14.81 -17.49 -7.75
C SER A 317 -15.94 -18.45 -7.44
N LYS A 318 -15.66 -19.47 -6.61
CA LYS A 318 -16.70 -20.38 -6.12
C LYS A 318 -17.71 -19.67 -5.23
N ALA A 319 -17.25 -18.70 -4.43
CA ALA A 319 -18.09 -17.93 -3.53
C ALA A 319 -18.49 -16.60 -4.18
N VAL A 320 -19.75 -16.46 -4.55
CA VAL A 320 -20.29 -15.27 -5.24
C VAL A 320 -20.05 -13.97 -4.43
N GLY A 321 -19.90 -14.06 -3.09
CA GLY A 321 -19.63 -12.93 -2.19
C GLY A 321 -18.15 -12.61 -1.96
N VAL A 322 -17.22 -13.46 -2.39
CA VAL A 322 -15.78 -13.28 -2.16
C VAL A 322 -15.06 -13.44 -3.49
N PRO A 323 -14.84 -12.35 -4.24
CA PRO A 323 -14.20 -12.45 -5.56
C PRO A 323 -12.72 -12.79 -5.42
N SER A 324 -12.12 -13.31 -6.50
CA SER A 324 -10.69 -13.60 -6.58
C SER A 324 -9.98 -12.56 -7.42
N ILE A 325 -9.71 -11.38 -6.84
CA ILE A 325 -9.08 -10.26 -7.56
C ILE A 325 -7.55 -10.33 -7.60
N GLY A 326 -6.95 -11.36 -6.99
CA GLY A 326 -5.52 -11.40 -6.72
C GLY A 326 -4.66 -11.31 -7.98
N ILE A 327 -4.94 -12.12 -9.00
CA ILE A 327 -4.19 -12.14 -10.26
C ILE A 327 -4.28 -10.80 -10.99
N PRO A 328 -5.48 -10.29 -11.33
CA PRO A 328 -5.57 -9.04 -12.08
C PRO A 328 -4.99 -7.86 -11.31
N LEU A 329 -5.20 -7.79 -9.98
CA LEU A 329 -4.58 -6.78 -9.13
C LEU A 329 -3.05 -6.85 -9.17
N SER A 330 -2.48 -8.05 -9.14
CA SER A 330 -1.04 -8.24 -9.14
C SER A 330 -0.39 -7.80 -10.45
N VAL A 331 -1.06 -8.01 -11.59
CA VAL A 331 -0.62 -7.52 -12.89
C VAL A 331 -0.61 -5.99 -12.92
N VAL A 332 -1.69 -5.35 -12.44
CA VAL A 332 -1.75 -3.88 -12.33
C VAL A 332 -0.62 -3.34 -11.45
N ILE A 333 -0.36 -3.97 -10.31
CA ILE A 333 0.75 -3.57 -9.42
C ILE A 333 2.11 -3.67 -10.14
N ILE A 334 2.38 -4.77 -10.86
CA ILE A 334 3.64 -4.95 -11.60
C ILE A 334 3.78 -3.88 -12.69
N VAL A 335 2.73 -3.66 -13.49
CA VAL A 335 2.76 -2.69 -14.59
C VAL A 335 2.97 -1.28 -14.05
N GLU A 336 2.22 -0.83 -13.04
CA GLU A 336 2.40 0.51 -12.45
C GLU A 336 3.74 0.67 -11.73
N ALA A 337 4.30 -0.40 -11.17
CA ALA A 337 5.61 -0.34 -10.52
C ALA A 337 6.79 -0.26 -11.51
N LEU A 338 6.63 -0.79 -12.72
CA LEU A 338 7.63 -0.72 -13.80
C LEU A 338 7.43 0.52 -14.68
N LEU A 339 6.17 0.86 -14.96
CA LEU A 339 5.71 1.89 -15.87
C LEU A 339 4.63 2.73 -15.17
N PRO A 340 5.00 3.75 -14.38
CA PRO A 340 4.02 4.62 -13.73
C PRO A 340 3.11 5.33 -14.75
N SER A 341 1.80 5.38 -14.48
CA SER A 341 0.80 6.03 -15.33
C SER A 341 -0.04 7.08 -14.59
N ALA A 342 -1.20 7.46 -15.16
CA ALA A 342 -2.20 8.23 -14.44
C ALA A 342 -2.77 7.48 -13.22
N ILE A 343 -2.81 6.15 -13.24
CA ILE A 343 -3.34 5.32 -12.16
C ILE A 343 -2.44 5.42 -10.92
N SER A 344 -1.12 5.21 -11.05
CA SER A 344 -0.21 5.43 -9.92
C SER A 344 -0.25 6.88 -9.44
N ARG A 345 -0.28 7.87 -10.33
CA ARG A 345 -0.42 9.28 -9.93
C ARG A 345 -1.67 9.56 -9.11
N PHE A 346 -2.81 8.94 -9.46
CA PHE A 346 -4.05 9.04 -8.69
C PHE A 346 -3.87 8.45 -7.28
N PHE A 347 -3.30 7.25 -7.17
CA PHE A 347 -3.03 6.62 -5.87
C PHE A 347 -1.91 7.33 -5.08
N GLU A 348 -1.04 8.09 -5.73
CA GLU A 348 -0.03 8.93 -5.08
C GLU A 348 -0.60 10.22 -4.48
N TRP A 349 -1.91 10.46 -4.62
CA TRP A 349 -2.55 11.58 -3.95
C TRP A 349 -2.32 11.53 -2.44
N ASN A 350 -1.88 12.65 -1.87
CA ASN A 350 -1.51 12.78 -0.46
C ASN A 350 -2.60 12.28 0.49
N PHE A 351 -3.88 12.52 0.16
CA PHE A 351 -5.01 12.02 0.93
C PHE A 351 -4.99 10.48 1.00
N LEU A 352 -4.98 9.79 -0.14
CA LEU A 352 -4.97 8.33 -0.20
C LEU A 352 -3.69 7.73 0.41
N CYS A 353 -2.54 8.37 0.20
CA CYS A 353 -1.29 7.95 0.82
C CYS A 353 -1.34 8.06 2.35
N TYR A 354 -1.94 9.11 2.88
CA TYR A 354 -2.16 9.28 4.31
C TYR A 354 -3.14 8.24 4.86
N THR A 355 -4.27 8.02 4.19
CA THR A 355 -5.21 6.95 4.52
C THR A 355 -4.51 5.59 4.54
N GLY A 356 -3.65 5.33 3.55
CA GLY A 356 -2.82 4.13 3.48
C GLY A 356 -1.83 3.96 4.61
N LYS A 357 -1.26 5.07 5.10
CA LYS A 357 -0.35 5.11 6.24
C LYS A 357 -1.06 4.67 7.52
N ILE A 358 -2.29 5.12 7.75
CA ILE A 358 -3.12 4.78 8.93
C ILE A 358 -4.07 3.60 8.70
N SER A 359 -3.99 2.95 7.54
CA SER A 359 -4.97 1.95 7.06
C SER A 359 -5.20 0.79 8.03
N PHE A 360 -4.16 0.34 8.73
CA PHE A 360 -4.29 -0.74 9.72
C PHE A 360 -5.11 -0.30 10.94
N SER A 361 -4.84 0.90 11.46
CA SER A 361 -5.66 1.50 12.52
C SER A 361 -7.09 1.73 12.06
N MET A 362 -7.28 2.20 10.83
CA MET A 362 -8.61 2.40 10.25
C MET A 362 -9.38 1.08 10.13
N TYR A 363 -8.73 0.03 9.62
CA TYR A 363 -9.31 -1.31 9.50
C TYR A 363 -9.75 -1.86 10.86
N LEU A 364 -8.95 -1.71 11.91
CA LEU A 364 -9.28 -2.34 13.20
C LEU A 364 -10.26 -1.54 14.06
N LEU A 365 -10.23 -0.21 13.95
CA LEU A 365 -10.95 0.68 14.86
C LEU A 365 -12.27 1.21 14.31
N HIS A 366 -12.53 1.08 13.00
CA HIS A 366 -13.77 1.58 12.42
C HIS A 366 -15.06 1.06 13.06
N PRO A 367 -15.16 -0.15 13.65
CA PRO A 367 -16.41 -0.58 14.29
C PRO A 367 -16.81 0.30 15.47
N PHE A 368 -15.84 0.81 16.24
CA PHE A 368 -16.09 1.73 17.36
C PHE A 368 -16.73 3.05 16.93
N VAL A 369 -16.64 3.39 15.64
CA VAL A 369 -17.26 4.58 15.07
C VAL A 369 -18.51 4.22 14.27
N ASN A 370 -18.44 3.23 13.38
CA ASN A 370 -19.53 2.86 12.49
C ASN A 370 -20.81 2.48 13.24
N PHE A 371 -20.66 1.87 14.41
CA PHE A 371 -21.77 1.41 15.24
C PHE A 371 -22.11 2.37 16.39
N LEU A 372 -21.65 3.63 16.40
CA LEU A 372 -22.08 4.58 17.43
C LEU A 372 -23.61 4.82 17.34
N PRO A 373 -24.37 4.65 18.45
CA PRO A 373 -25.83 4.74 18.42
C PRO A 373 -26.37 6.07 17.90
N PHE A 374 -25.79 7.19 18.34
CA PHE A 374 -26.26 8.54 17.97
C PHE A 374 -26.13 8.83 16.46
N LEU A 375 -25.29 8.09 15.73
CA LEU A 375 -25.17 8.28 14.28
C LEU A 375 -26.47 7.88 13.57
N VAL A 376 -27.22 6.92 14.09
CA VAL A 376 -28.48 6.48 13.46
C VAL A 376 -29.53 7.60 13.46
N GLU A 377 -29.44 8.53 14.40
CA GLU A 377 -30.37 9.67 14.56
C GLU A 377 -30.06 10.82 13.59
N LEU A 378 -28.86 10.86 13.02
CA LEU A 378 -28.45 11.92 12.10
C LEU A 378 -28.97 11.69 10.67
N PRO A 379 -29.17 12.76 9.87
CA PRO A 379 -29.37 12.65 8.42
C PRO A 379 -28.23 11.89 7.72
N ARG A 380 -28.52 11.23 6.60
CA ARG A 380 -27.58 10.30 5.94
C ARG A 380 -26.23 10.93 5.55
N ILE A 381 -26.24 12.20 5.14
CA ILE A 381 -25.04 12.95 4.77
C ILE A 381 -24.23 13.32 6.03
N ASP A 382 -24.90 13.76 7.09
CA ASP A 382 -24.25 14.08 8.36
C ASP A 382 -23.63 12.84 8.98
N GLN A 383 -24.31 11.68 8.91
CA GLN A 383 -23.74 10.39 9.27
C GLN A 383 -22.41 10.13 8.54
N PHE A 384 -22.38 10.40 7.23
CA PHE A 384 -21.21 10.13 6.41
C PHE A 384 -20.04 11.04 6.79
N ILE A 385 -20.31 12.34 6.92
CA ILE A 385 -19.31 13.35 7.30
C ILE A 385 -18.77 13.04 8.71
N VAL A 386 -19.65 12.86 9.69
CA VAL A 386 -19.26 12.58 11.07
C VAL A 386 -18.49 11.26 11.17
N ARG A 387 -18.91 10.19 10.48
CA ARG A 387 -18.18 8.92 10.45
C ARG A 387 -16.79 9.06 9.87
N ILE A 388 -16.64 9.73 8.72
CA ILE A 388 -15.33 9.95 8.13
C ILE A 388 -14.44 10.71 9.12
N VAL A 389 -14.91 11.82 9.69
CA VAL A 389 -14.12 12.62 10.63
C VAL A 389 -13.71 11.80 11.85
N LEU A 390 -14.64 11.08 12.48
CA LEU A 390 -14.37 10.28 13.67
C LEU A 390 -13.46 9.09 13.38
N VAL A 391 -13.66 8.35 12.27
CA VAL A 391 -12.79 7.24 11.89
C VAL A 391 -11.37 7.73 11.61
N TYR A 392 -11.21 8.82 10.83
CA TYR A 392 -9.88 9.38 10.56
C TYR A 392 -9.21 9.89 11.82
N THR A 393 -9.95 10.54 12.72
CA THR A 393 -9.41 11.05 13.99
C THR A 393 -8.95 9.89 14.86
N LEU A 394 -9.81 8.89 15.10
CA LEU A 394 -9.49 7.73 15.92
C LEU A 394 -8.30 6.94 15.35
N ALA A 395 -8.31 6.68 14.04
CA ALA A 395 -7.23 5.97 13.36
C ALA A 395 -5.91 6.75 13.40
N SER A 396 -5.94 8.08 13.23
CA SER A 396 -4.74 8.92 13.29
C SER A 396 -4.15 8.97 14.70
N VAL A 397 -4.98 9.18 15.72
CA VAL A 397 -4.56 9.20 17.13
C VAL A 397 -3.92 7.85 17.48
N SER A 398 -4.60 6.74 17.19
CA SER A 398 -4.07 5.39 17.40
C SER A 398 -2.75 5.16 16.67
N TYR A 399 -2.67 5.57 15.40
CA TYR A 399 -1.46 5.40 14.58
C TYR A 399 -0.25 6.09 15.23
N PHE A 400 -0.39 7.36 15.65
CA PHE A 400 0.73 8.10 16.22
C PHE A 400 1.12 7.64 17.62
N LEU A 401 0.15 7.22 18.44
CA LEU A 401 0.39 6.76 19.81
C LEU A 401 0.98 5.35 19.86
N ILE A 402 0.49 4.44 19.03
CA ILE A 402 0.82 3.01 19.11
C ILE A 402 1.68 2.61 17.90
N GLU A 403 1.08 2.58 16.71
CA GLU A 403 1.69 1.95 15.52
C GLU A 403 3.04 2.58 15.15
N ASN A 404 3.12 3.91 15.05
CA ASN A 404 4.32 4.64 14.66
C ASN A 404 5.45 4.48 15.70
N ASN A 405 5.13 4.51 16.98
CA ASN A 405 6.11 4.33 18.05
C ASN A 405 6.66 2.90 18.06
N CYS A 406 5.80 1.88 17.93
CA CYS A 406 6.22 0.49 17.82
C CYS A 406 7.04 0.22 16.55
N GLN A 407 6.70 0.85 15.41
CA GLN A 407 7.48 0.74 14.19
C GLN A 407 8.88 1.35 14.33
N ARG A 408 9.02 2.51 14.98
CA ARG A 408 10.31 3.14 15.28
C ARG A 408 11.16 2.25 16.19
N LEU A 409 10.55 1.72 17.25
CA LEU A 409 11.19 0.75 18.16
C LEU A 409 11.68 -0.47 17.39
N ALA A 410 10.86 -1.03 16.49
CA ALA A 410 11.24 -2.20 15.71
C ALA A 410 12.45 -1.96 14.80
N VAL A 411 12.56 -0.76 14.22
CA VAL A 411 13.72 -0.37 13.42
C VAL A 411 14.96 -0.24 14.29
N ALA A 412 14.83 0.36 15.48
CA ALA A 412 15.94 0.49 16.44
C ALA A 412 16.45 -0.88 16.90
N LEU A 413 15.56 -1.78 17.32
CA LEU A 413 15.90 -3.14 17.76
C LEU A 413 16.57 -3.95 16.64
N ALA A 414 16.03 -3.90 15.42
CA ALA A 414 16.64 -4.60 14.29
C ALA A 414 18.04 -4.05 13.92
N LYS A 415 18.27 -2.74 14.10
CA LYS A 415 19.60 -2.13 13.90
C LYS A 415 20.59 -2.63 14.95
N GLN A 416 20.19 -2.65 16.23
CA GLN A 416 21.00 -3.18 17.32
C GLN A 416 21.37 -4.65 17.09
N LEU A 417 20.41 -5.49 16.70
CA LEU A 417 20.66 -6.90 16.38
C LEU A 417 21.72 -7.08 15.29
N THR A 418 21.72 -6.20 14.27
CA THR A 418 22.71 -6.25 13.19
C THR A 418 24.09 -5.84 13.69
N GLN A 419 24.18 -4.85 14.59
CA GLN A 419 25.44 -4.41 15.21
C GLN A 419 26.07 -5.50 16.09
N PHE A 420 25.27 -6.23 16.86
CA PHE A 420 25.73 -7.38 17.66
C PHE A 420 26.24 -8.57 16.82
N SER A 421 25.97 -8.60 15.52
CA SER A 421 26.50 -9.65 14.63
C SER A 421 27.97 -9.46 14.27
N GLY A 422 28.60 -8.32 14.61
CA GLY A 422 29.98 -8.03 14.21
C GLY A 422 30.16 -7.84 12.70
N SER A 423 29.07 -7.75 11.92
CA SER A 423 29.15 -7.29 10.53
C SER A 423 29.56 -5.82 10.58
N PRO A 424 30.72 -5.42 10.03
CA PRO A 424 31.06 -4.02 9.92
C PRO A 424 29.92 -3.33 9.18
N ALA A 425 29.43 -2.23 9.75
CA ALA A 425 28.49 -1.34 9.10
C ALA A 425 29.03 -1.10 7.69
N THR A 426 28.28 -1.52 6.69
CA THR A 426 28.67 -1.49 5.29
C THR A 426 28.94 -0.05 4.91
N ARG A 427 30.20 0.42 5.03
CA ARG A 427 30.68 1.55 4.27
C ARG A 427 30.60 1.09 2.82
N VAL A 428 29.77 1.77 2.06
CA VAL A 428 29.80 1.67 0.60
C VAL A 428 31.08 2.39 0.20
N ASP A 429 32.21 1.67 0.22
CA ASP A 429 33.43 2.15 -0.42
C ASP A 429 33.22 1.97 -1.92
N LEU A 430 32.94 3.09 -2.59
CA LEU A 430 33.13 3.23 -4.02
C LEU A 430 34.64 3.09 -4.27
N GLN A 431 35.07 1.91 -4.69
CA GLN A 431 36.39 1.78 -5.32
C GLN A 431 36.37 2.58 -6.62
N PRO A 432 37.34 3.50 -6.85
CA PRO A 432 37.52 4.12 -8.15
C PRO A 432 37.92 3.02 -9.13
N LEU A 433 37.26 2.96 -10.29
CA LEU A 433 37.74 2.18 -11.42
C LEU A 433 39.16 2.63 -11.77
N ALA A 434 40.13 1.75 -11.58
CA ALA A 434 41.44 1.90 -12.19
C ALA A 434 41.26 1.78 -13.71
N SER A 435 41.54 2.89 -14.40
CA SER A 435 41.70 2.95 -15.84
C SER A 435 42.94 2.13 -16.22
N HIS A 436 42.74 0.99 -16.87
CA HIS A 436 43.78 0.36 -17.67
C HIS A 436 43.85 1.08 -19.02
N ALA A 437 44.94 1.82 -19.21
CA ALA A 437 45.57 2.03 -20.50
C ALA A 437 46.71 1.02 -20.64
#